data_AF-A0A4Y2N7D1-F1
#
_entry.id   AF-A0A4Y2N7D1-F1
#
_cell.length_a   1.000
_cell.length_b   1.000
_cell.length_c   1.000
_cell.angle_alpha   90.00
_cell.angle_beta   90.00
_cell.angle_gamma   90.00
#
_symmetry.space_group_name_H-M   'P 1'
#
loop_
_entity.id
_entity.type
_entity.pdbx_description
1 polymer ?
#
loop_
_entity_poly.entity_id
_entity_poly.type
_entity_poly.pdbx_seq_one_letter_code
_entity_poly.pdbx_strand_id
1 'polypeptide(L)'
;MGTFLSWNCRGIQSKLQDLKGFINFFNPVCIGLQETLSSNIPLKLRVYNSVRKDTTTGSNHSGGVCVLISNLYPSIPLTLHTTLQAVAVQFMLEL
;
A
#
# COMPACT_ATOMS: atom_id res chain seq x y z
N MET A 1 -5.33 -7.98 -18.69
CA MET A 1 -5.62 -6.63 -18.17
C MET A 1 -5.19 -6.57 -16.72
N GLY A 2 -4.42 -5.54 -16.32
CA GLY A 2 -3.97 -5.40 -14.93
C GLY A 2 -5.08 -4.89 -14.02
N THR A 3 -5.28 -5.54 -12.87
CA THR A 3 -6.27 -5.12 -11.87
C THR A 3 -5.65 -4.14 -10.87
N PHE A 4 -6.39 -3.09 -10.50
CA PHE A 4 -6.00 -2.12 -9.48
C PHE A 4 -7.04 -2.12 -8.36
N LEU A 5 -6.57 -2.18 -7.12
CA LEU A 5 -7.45 -2.19 -5.94
C LEU A 5 -7.17 -0.94 -5.09
N SER A 6 -8.21 -0.28 -4.60
CA SER A 6 -8.07 0.77 -3.58
C SER A 6 -8.94 0.41 -2.38
N TRP A 7 -8.38 0.50 -1.18
CA TRP A 7 -9.06 0.14 0.04
C TRP A 7 -8.69 1.02 1.24
N ASN A 8 -9.68 1.72 1.77
CA ASN A 8 -9.57 2.31 3.10
C ASN A 8 -9.76 1.21 4.15
N CYS A 9 -8.64 0.78 4.75
CA CYS A 9 -8.60 -0.42 5.59
C CYS A 9 -8.88 -0.16 7.08
N ARG A 10 -8.87 1.11 7.52
CA ARG A 10 -9.12 1.52 8.91
C ARG A 10 -8.34 0.71 9.94
N GLY A 11 -7.05 0.50 9.66
CA GLY A 11 -6.15 -0.34 10.43
C GLY A 11 -5.81 -1.63 9.73
N ILE A 12 -4.63 -1.69 9.10
CA ILE A 12 -4.26 -2.83 8.26
C ILE A 12 -3.90 -4.09 9.06
N GLN A 13 -3.46 -3.94 10.31
CA GLN A 13 -2.97 -5.07 11.11
C GLN A 13 -4.04 -6.11 11.42
N SER A 14 -5.25 -5.68 11.78
CA SER A 14 -6.38 -6.58 12.03
C SER A 14 -6.98 -7.15 10.75
N LYS A 15 -6.45 -6.75 9.59
CA LYS A 15 -7.04 -6.94 8.26
C LYS A 15 -6.11 -7.66 7.27
N LEU A 16 -5.02 -8.24 7.77
CA LEU A 16 -4.07 -8.97 6.94
C LEU A 16 -4.65 -10.22 6.26
N GLN A 17 -5.62 -10.89 6.89
CA GLN A 17 -6.29 -12.04 6.27
C GLN A 17 -7.21 -11.60 5.12
N ASP A 18 -8.02 -10.55 5.33
CA ASP A 18 -8.86 -9.94 4.29
C ASP A 18 -8.00 -9.49 3.09
N LEU A 19 -6.88 -8.82 3.36
CA LEU A 19 -5.91 -8.40 2.34
C LEU A 19 -5.37 -9.59 1.53
N LYS A 20 -5.01 -10.70 2.18
CA LYS A 20 -4.59 -11.93 1.48
C LYS A 20 -5.70 -12.51 0.62
N GLY A 21 -6.95 -12.46 1.10
CA GLY A 21 -8.13 -12.85 0.33
C GLY A 21 -8.28 -12.02 -0.94
N PHE A 22 -8.17 -10.69 -0.83
CA PHE A 22 -8.21 -9.79 -1.98
C PHE A 22 -7.08 -10.04 -2.97
N ILE A 23 -5.85 -10.25 -2.48
CA ILE A 23 -4.70 -10.59 -3.33
C ILE A 23 -4.96 -11.89 -4.10
N ASN A 24 -5.44 -12.92 -3.43
CA ASN A 24 -5.69 -14.23 -4.07
C ASN A 24 -6.85 -14.17 -5.08
N PHE A 25 -7.88 -13.39 -4.79
CA PHE A 25 -9.07 -13.31 -5.64
C PHE A 25 -8.86 -12.39 -6.85
N PHE A 26 -8.28 -11.20 -6.66
CA PHE A 26 -8.17 -10.20 -7.72
C PHE A 26 -6.83 -10.22 -8.46
N ASN A 27 -5.79 -10.82 -7.87
CA ASN A 27 -4.41 -10.76 -8.33
C ASN A 27 -3.98 -9.36 -8.84
N PRO A 28 -4.11 -8.31 -8.00
CA PRO A 28 -3.92 -6.94 -8.45
C PRO A 28 -2.46 -6.63 -8.78
N VAL A 29 -2.24 -5.80 -9.80
CA VAL A 29 -0.93 -5.21 -10.10
C VAL A 29 -0.49 -4.30 -8.96
N CYS A 30 -1.44 -3.51 -8.46
CA CYS A 30 -1.21 -2.52 -7.42
C CYS A 30 -2.42 -2.41 -6.49
N ILE A 31 -2.16 -2.23 -5.19
CA ILE A 31 -3.15 -1.99 -4.15
C ILE A 31 -2.82 -0.68 -3.43
N GLY A 32 -3.72 0.29 -3.50
CA GLY A 32 -3.68 1.50 -2.67
C GLY A 32 -4.41 1.28 -1.35
N LEU A 33 -3.74 1.51 -0.23
CA LEU A 33 -4.29 1.40 1.12
C LEU A 33 -4.34 2.78 1.79
N GLN A 34 -5.50 3.13 2.35
CA GLN A 34 -5.69 4.32 3.18
C GLN A 34 -6.08 3.94 4.61
N GLU A 35 -5.83 4.86 5.55
CA GLU A 35 -6.05 4.64 7.00
C GLU A 35 -5.35 3.37 7.48
N THR A 36 -4.08 3.19 7.13
CA THR A 36 -3.32 1.98 7.54
C THR A 36 -3.13 1.89 9.05
N LEU A 37 -3.31 3.02 9.75
CA LEU A 37 -2.91 3.30 11.12
C LEU A 37 -1.39 3.20 11.28
N SER A 38 -0.79 4.19 11.95
CA SER A 38 0.65 4.22 12.14
C SER A 38 1.07 3.01 12.96
N SER A 39 1.78 2.09 12.31
CA SER A 39 2.45 1.01 13.01
C SER A 39 3.92 0.98 12.68
N ASN A 40 4.73 0.86 13.73
CA ASN A 40 6.17 0.64 13.65
C ASN A 40 6.49 -0.75 13.05
N ILE A 41 5.47 -1.55 12.74
CA ILE A 41 5.60 -2.88 12.16
C ILE A 41 5.53 -2.75 10.64
N PRO A 42 6.57 -3.19 9.91
CA PRO A 42 6.55 -3.19 8.45
C PRO A 42 5.47 -4.13 7.90
N LEU A 43 4.66 -3.63 6.96
CA LEU A 43 3.77 -4.47 6.16
C LEU A 43 4.61 -5.22 5.11
N LYS A 44 5.01 -6.46 5.44
CA LYS A 44 5.78 -7.34 4.54
C LYS A 44 4.87 -8.39 3.91
N LEU A 45 4.77 -8.37 2.59
CA LEU A 45 4.13 -9.39 1.78
C LEU A 45 5.14 -9.92 0.78
N ARG A 46 5.40 -11.23 0.75
CA ARG A 46 6.50 -11.82 -0.03
C ARG A 46 6.49 -11.45 -1.53
N VAL A 47 5.29 -11.28 -2.09
CA VAL A 47 5.07 -11.01 -3.52
C VAL A 47 4.71 -9.55 -3.83
N TYR A 48 4.69 -8.66 -2.83
CA TYR A 48 4.45 -7.23 -3.02
C TYR A 48 5.50 -6.37 -2.33
N ASN A 49 6.01 -5.37 -3.04
CA ASN A 49 6.81 -4.29 -2.48
C ASN A 49 5.88 -3.22 -1.90
N SER A 50 6.24 -2.67 -0.74
CA SER A 50 5.46 -1.64 -0.06
C SER A 50 6.17 -0.28 -0.08
N VAL A 51 5.44 0.74 -0.49
CA VAL A 51 5.84 2.16 -0.38
C VAL A 51 4.81 2.83 0.50
N ARG A 52 5.23 3.38 1.65
CA ARG A 52 4.32 3.92 2.65
C ARG A 52 4.75 5.28 3.17
N LYS A 53 3.78 6.03 3.68
CA LYS A 53 4.01 7.26 4.43
C LYS A 53 3.10 7.24 5.66
N ASP A 54 3.74 7.26 6.83
CA ASP A 54 3.05 7.24 8.11
C ASP A 54 2.80 8.66 8.63
N THR A 55 1.78 8.79 9.48
CA THR A 55 1.53 10.01 10.25
C THR A 55 2.65 10.19 11.27
N THR A 56 3.39 11.30 11.20
CA THR A 56 4.47 11.63 12.14
C THR A 56 4.04 12.58 13.26
N THR A 57 2.81 13.12 13.21
CA THR A 57 2.36 14.19 14.11
C THR A 57 1.12 13.79 14.92
N GLY A 58 1.26 13.75 16.25
CA GLY A 58 0.16 13.64 17.21
C GLY A 58 0.05 12.28 17.91
N SER A 59 -0.44 12.29 19.16
CA SER A 59 -0.72 11.12 20.01
C SER A 59 -1.81 10.19 19.48
N ASN A 60 -2.43 10.54 18.35
CA ASN A 60 -3.51 9.79 17.73
C ASN A 60 -2.91 9.08 16.51
N HIS A 61 -2.81 7.76 16.57
CA HIS A 61 -2.26 6.88 15.51
C HIS A 61 -3.10 6.86 14.20
N SER A 62 -3.83 7.93 13.89
CA SER A 62 -4.76 8.02 12.77
C SER A 62 -4.06 8.31 11.44
N GLY A 63 -4.59 7.76 10.34
CA GLY A 63 -4.07 7.97 8.99
C GLY A 63 -3.07 6.90 8.54
N GLY A 64 -2.12 7.34 7.71
CA GLY A 64 -1.16 6.47 7.04
C GLY A 64 -1.68 5.96 5.70
N VAL A 65 -0.79 5.97 4.71
CA VAL A 65 -1.05 5.46 3.37
C VAL A 65 0.05 4.50 2.95
N CYS A 66 -0.33 3.49 2.16
CA CYS A 66 0.60 2.51 1.62
C CYS A 66 0.16 2.12 0.21
N VAL A 67 1.12 1.96 -0.69
CA VAL A 67 0.92 1.31 -1.97
C VAL A 67 1.68 -0.01 -1.94
N LEU A 68 0.98 -1.08 -2.26
CA LEU A 68 1.56 -2.40 -2.51
C LEU A 68 1.63 -2.62 -4.01
N ILE A 69 2.82 -2.87 -4.55
CA ILE A 69 3.03 -3.19 -5.96
C ILE A 69 3.47 -4.64 -6.08
N SER A 70 2.87 -5.38 -7.01
CA SER A 70 3.25 -6.77 -7.28
C SER A 70 4.68 -6.83 -7.81
N ASN A 71 5.48 -7.75 -7.27
CA ASN A 71 6.88 -7.95 -7.64
C ASN A 71 7.05 -8.51 -9.07
N LEU A 72 5.94 -8.90 -9.71
CA LEU A 72 5.92 -9.32 -11.11
C LEU A 72 6.15 -8.14 -12.07
N TYR A 73 5.89 -6.90 -11.63
CA TYR A 73 6.00 -5.71 -12.46
C TYR A 73 7.19 -4.85 -12.02
N PRO A 74 8.09 -4.48 -12.95
CA PRO A 74 9.14 -3.51 -12.66
C PRO A 74 8.53 -2.21 -12.14
N SER A 75 9.08 -1.69 -11.04
CA SER A 75 8.52 -0.52 -10.35
C SER A 75 9.60 0.34 -9.70
N ILE A 76 9.30 1.63 -9.61
CA ILE A 76 10.17 2.66 -9.03
C ILE A 76 9.32 3.52 -8.08
N PRO A 77 9.62 3.54 -6.78
CA PRO A 77 9.03 4.49 -5.84
C PRO A 77 9.38 5.92 -6.24
N LEU A 78 8.41 6.83 -6.20
CA LEU A 78 8.61 8.25 -6.47
C LEU A 78 8.59 9.04 -5.16
N THR A 79 9.63 9.82 -4.91
CA THR A 79 9.68 10.74 -3.77
C THR A 79 8.75 11.92 -4.02
N LEU A 80 7.78 12.12 -3.13
CA LEU A 80 6.85 13.24 -3.20
C LEU A 80 7.25 14.34 -2.21
N HIS A 81 7.47 15.55 -2.70
CA HIS A 81 7.66 16.75 -1.88
C HIS A 81 6.30 17.33 -1.48
N THR A 82 5.61 16.66 -0.56
CA THR A 82 4.27 17.05 -0.11
C THR A 82 4.10 16.88 1.40
N THR A 83 3.29 17.74 2.01
CA THR A 83 2.82 17.62 3.40
C THR A 83 1.65 16.63 3.53
N LEU A 84 1.02 16.25 2.41
CA LEU A 84 -0.06 15.26 2.40
C LEU A 84 0.45 13.86 2.72
N GLN A 85 -0.46 13.01 3.21
CA GLN A 85 -0.26 11.56 3.30
C GLN A 85 -0.44 10.96 1.91
N ALA A 86 0.64 11.00 1.13
CA ALA A 86 0.67 10.49 -0.22
C ALA A 86 1.98 9.75 -0.47
N VAL A 87 1.87 8.70 -1.27
CA VAL A 87 2.98 7.95 -1.84
C VAL A 87 2.71 7.77 -3.33
N ALA A 88 3.77 7.64 -4.12
CA ALA A 88 3.66 7.40 -5.54
C ALA A 88 4.64 6.30 -5.95
N VAL A 89 4.21 5.51 -6.94
CA VAL A 89 5.01 4.46 -7.56
C VAL A 89 4.76 4.53 -9.06
N GLN A 90 5.83 4.51 -9.83
CA GLN A 90 5.78 4.26 -11.27
C GLN A 90 6.00 2.77 -11.51
N PHE A 91 5.25 2.16 -12.41
CA PHE A 91 5.44 0.76 -12.81
C PHE A 91 5.17 0.59 -14.30
N MET A 92 5.72 -0.47 -14.89
CA MET A 92 5.53 -0.82 -16.30
C MET A 92 4.60 -2.02 -16.39
N LEU A 93 3.51 -1.87 -17.15
CA LEU A 93 2.68 -3.00 -17.59
C LEU A 93 3.33 -3.58 -18.84
N GLU A 94 3.59 -4.88 -18.88
CA GLU A 94 3.92 -5.55 -20.15
C GLU A 94 2.68 -5.45 -21.07
N LEU A 95 2.91 -5.01 -22.32
CA LEU A 95 1.92 -5.00 -23.40
C LEU A 95 1.95 -6.33 -24.15
#